data_AF-A0A520DJY9-F1
#
_entry.id   AF-A0A520DJY9-F1
#
_cell.length_a   1.000
_cell.length_b   1.000
_cell.length_c   1.000
_cell.angle_alpha   90.00
_cell.angle_beta   90.00
_cell.angle_gamma   90.00
#
_symmetry.space_group_name_H-M   'P 1'
#
loop_
_entity.id
_entity.type
_entity.pdbx_description
1 polymer ?
#
loop_
_entity_poly.entity_id
_entity_poly.type
_entity_poly.pdbx_seq_one_letter_code
_entity_poly.pdbx_strand_id
1 'polypeptide(L)'
;MEYGKRIVIYFIYIFILISFVACGQNKVNPAYKTTTEVNVINNNVADTLFKINGGKLADSNTFFNIERNLNIAINMDKNYKLSYLNLIKCIEISNTPPYPQQAEYLKKLIAICNTWLISHPDDKDMIVKRGIYYEKDKNTSMADKDYAAIISYLNGIKFKLFLDIKPKVIEDYVSYAFLFVVAKRPAKGIKLIDNLYELFPDNPKVAIGHKILHTSSREEIVYQFKN
;
A
#
# COMPACT_ATOMS: atom_id res chain seq x y z
N MET A 1 -1.51 -36.88 7.78
CA MET A 1 -0.40 -35.91 7.80
C MET A 1 -0.31 -35.25 6.43
N GLU A 2 -1.02 -34.14 6.21
CA GLU A 2 -1.04 -33.44 4.92
C GLU A 2 -0.91 -31.92 5.08
N TYR A 3 -0.02 -31.46 5.96
CA TYR A 3 0.24 -30.02 6.16
C TYR A 3 1.37 -29.46 5.29
N GLY A 4 1.96 -30.28 4.41
CA GLY A 4 3.22 -29.95 3.73
C GLY A 4 3.13 -29.30 2.34
N LYS A 5 1.94 -29.04 1.77
CA LYS A 5 1.84 -28.61 0.35
C LYS A 5 1.04 -27.33 0.07
N ARG A 6 0.53 -26.62 1.09
CA ARG A 6 -0.26 -25.38 0.89
C ARG A 6 0.50 -24.07 1.10
N ILE A 7 1.77 -24.11 1.52
CA ILE A 7 2.51 -22.91 1.96
C ILE A 7 3.20 -22.15 0.81
N VAL A 8 3.33 -22.74 -0.39
CA VAL A 8 4.18 -22.17 -1.46
C VAL A 8 3.43 -21.27 -2.46
N ILE A 9 2.09 -21.23 -2.46
CA ILE A 9 1.33 -20.39 -3.42
C ILE A 9 0.93 -19.01 -2.85
N TYR A 10 1.00 -18.81 -1.53
CA TYR A 10 0.62 -17.53 -0.91
C TYR A 10 1.73 -16.47 -0.91
N PHE A 11 2.99 -16.86 -1.09
CA PHE A 11 4.14 -15.94 -0.98
C PHE A 11 4.36 -15.02 -2.20
N ILE A 12 3.69 -15.27 -3.33
CA ILE A 12 3.81 -14.45 -4.54
C ILE A 12 2.67 -13.40 -4.65
N TYR A 13 1.60 -13.53 -3.87
CA TYR A 13 0.40 -12.71 -4.04
C TYR A 13 0.37 -11.37 -3.28
N ILE A 14 1.32 -11.08 -2.38
CA ILE A 14 1.27 -9.89 -1.52
C ILE A 14 2.30 -8.81 -1.91
N PHE A 15 3.28 -9.11 -2.76
CA PHE A 15 4.33 -8.13 -3.11
C PHE A 15 3.95 -7.13 -4.22
N ILE A 16 2.76 -7.22 -4.85
CA ILE A 16 2.45 -6.43 -6.06
C ILE A 16 1.23 -5.50 -5.93
N LEU A 17 0.38 -5.59 -4.90
CA LEU A 17 -0.95 -4.94 -4.97
C LEU A 17 -1.17 -3.63 -4.19
N ILE A 18 -0.18 -3.07 -3.49
CA ILE A 18 -0.34 -1.76 -2.82
C ILE A 18 0.91 -0.85 -3.01
N SER A 19 1.49 -0.85 -4.20
CA SER A 19 2.29 0.28 -4.69
C SER A 19 1.36 1.22 -5.47
N PHE A 20 0.36 1.81 -4.80
CA PHE A 20 -0.77 2.51 -5.43
C PHE A 20 -0.43 3.86 -6.11
N VAL A 21 0.84 4.21 -6.29
CA VAL A 21 1.25 5.34 -7.13
C VAL A 21 2.47 4.93 -7.95
N ALA A 22 2.23 4.11 -8.98
CA ALA A 22 3.11 4.05 -10.14
C ALA A 22 2.57 4.92 -11.29
N CYS A 23 1.69 5.88 -10.98
CA CYS A 23 1.27 6.90 -11.93
C CYS A 23 2.36 8.00 -12.04
N GLY A 24 2.99 8.11 -13.21
CA GLY A 24 3.61 9.36 -13.68
C GLY A 24 5.09 9.64 -13.38
N GLN A 25 5.89 8.72 -12.84
CA GLN A 25 7.30 8.99 -12.50
C GLN A 25 8.30 8.60 -13.60
N ASN A 26 8.19 9.22 -14.79
CA ASN A 26 9.34 9.33 -15.71
C ASN A 26 10.29 10.48 -15.33
N LYS A 27 10.19 10.97 -14.09
CA LYS A 27 11.15 11.84 -13.42
C LYS A 27 11.49 11.17 -12.11
N VAL A 28 12.77 11.07 -11.77
CA VAL A 28 13.23 10.65 -10.44
C VAL A 28 12.42 11.42 -9.41
N ASN A 29 11.47 10.76 -8.73
CA ASN A 29 10.58 11.46 -7.82
C ASN A 29 11.46 12.06 -6.71
N PRO A 30 11.47 13.40 -6.55
CA PRO A 30 12.33 14.06 -5.57
C PRO A 30 12.10 13.56 -4.14
N ALA A 31 10.91 13.02 -3.85
CA ALA A 31 10.59 12.36 -2.58
C ALA A 31 11.41 11.09 -2.28
N TYR A 32 12.20 10.61 -3.26
CA TYR A 32 13.12 9.48 -3.12
C TYR A 32 14.59 9.87 -3.37
N LYS A 33 14.90 11.17 -3.43
CA LYS A 33 16.28 11.66 -3.36
C LYS A 33 16.54 12.10 -1.92
N THR A 34 17.69 11.70 -1.37
CA THR A 34 18.09 12.03 0.00
C THR A 34 19.60 11.91 0.16
N THR A 35 20.11 12.21 1.36
CA THR A 35 21.53 12.10 1.71
C THR A 35 21.97 10.63 1.80
N THR A 36 23.27 10.37 1.64
CA THR A 36 23.83 9.01 1.77
C THR A 36 23.49 8.38 3.12
N GLU A 37 23.53 9.15 4.21
CA GLU A 37 23.26 8.67 5.57
C GLU A 37 21.81 8.18 5.73
N VAL A 38 20.83 8.97 5.26
CA VAL A 38 19.40 8.61 5.29
C VAL A 38 19.13 7.36 4.42
N ASN A 39 19.76 7.28 3.25
CA ASN A 39 19.69 6.10 2.39
C ASN A 39 20.24 4.84 3.09
N VAL A 40 21.41 4.94 3.75
CA VAL A 40 22.02 3.81 4.47
C VAL A 40 21.10 3.31 5.58
N ILE A 41 20.53 4.21 6.38
CA ILE A 41 19.57 3.84 7.43
C ILE A 41 18.38 3.10 6.82
N ASN A 42 17.78 3.64 5.77
CA ASN A 42 16.61 3.05 5.12
C ASN A 42 16.88 1.70 4.49
N ASN A 43 18.02 1.52 3.84
CA ASN A 43 18.41 0.24 3.25
C ASN A 43 18.62 -0.83 4.33
N ASN A 44 19.33 -0.50 5.41
CA ASN A 44 19.55 -1.42 6.53
C ASN A 44 18.23 -1.85 7.19
N VAL A 45 17.31 -0.89 7.34
CA VAL A 45 15.96 -1.17 7.85
C VAL A 45 15.18 -2.03 6.89
N ALA A 46 15.15 -1.70 5.59
CA ALA A 46 14.43 -2.44 4.58
C ALA A 46 14.91 -3.90 4.51
N ASP A 47 16.22 -4.15 4.56
CA ASP A 47 16.81 -5.48 4.61
C ASP A 47 16.38 -6.26 5.86
N THR A 48 16.29 -5.59 7.00
CA THR A 48 15.85 -6.21 8.25
C THR A 48 14.36 -6.57 8.19
N LEU A 49 13.51 -5.64 7.74
CA LEU A 49 12.07 -5.88 7.57
C LEU A 49 11.79 -6.96 6.52
N PHE A 50 12.60 -7.04 5.46
CA PHE A 50 12.50 -8.11 4.45
C PHE A 50 12.76 -9.49 5.06
N LYS A 51 13.81 -9.62 5.88
CA LYS A 51 14.12 -10.87 6.61
C LYS A 51 12.98 -11.26 7.55
N ILE A 52 12.37 -10.29 8.23
CA ILE A 52 11.23 -10.53 9.13
C ILE A 52 10.01 -11.04 8.36
N ASN A 53 9.66 -10.38 7.24
CA ASN A 53 8.58 -10.85 6.36
C ASN A 53 8.87 -12.22 5.74
N GLY A 54 10.15 -12.57 5.56
CA GLY A 54 10.59 -13.90 5.12
C GLY A 54 10.48 -15.00 6.19
N GLY A 55 9.86 -14.71 7.34
CA GLY A 55 9.61 -15.68 8.41
C GLY A 55 10.63 -15.65 9.55
N LYS A 56 11.61 -14.75 9.52
CA LYS A 56 12.53 -14.58 10.66
C LYS A 56 11.81 -13.87 11.80
N LEU A 57 11.67 -14.54 12.95
CA LEU A 57 11.15 -13.89 14.15
C LEU A 57 12.13 -12.81 14.63
N ALA A 58 11.60 -11.62 14.89
CA ALA A 58 12.31 -10.51 15.51
C ALA A 58 11.86 -10.36 16.97
N ASP A 59 12.80 -9.95 17.83
CA ASP A 59 12.46 -9.55 19.19
C ASP A 59 11.92 -8.11 19.24
N SER A 60 11.40 -7.71 20.40
CA SER A 60 10.91 -6.35 20.64
C SER A 60 12.00 -5.28 20.46
N ASN A 61 13.25 -5.59 20.82
CA ASN A 61 14.38 -4.68 20.67
C ASN A 61 14.69 -4.37 19.21
N THR A 62 14.51 -5.35 18.31
CA THR A 62 14.69 -5.17 16.87
C THR A 62 13.71 -4.13 16.33
N PHE A 63 12.41 -4.27 16.63
CA PHE A 63 11.40 -3.29 16.20
C PHE A 63 11.65 -1.91 16.80
N PHE A 64 11.97 -1.84 18.10
CA PHE A 64 12.32 -0.58 18.76
C PHE A 64 13.49 0.14 18.07
N ASN A 65 14.56 -0.60 17.74
CA ASN A 65 15.72 -0.04 17.07
C ASN A 65 15.40 0.43 15.64
N ILE A 66 14.58 -0.33 14.91
CA ILE A 66 14.11 0.07 13.58
C ILE A 66 13.30 1.38 13.67
N GLU A 67 12.29 1.44 14.55
CA GLU A 67 11.48 2.64 14.76
C GLU A 67 12.35 3.84 15.12
N ARG A 68 13.30 3.68 16.06
CA ARG A 68 14.23 4.74 16.46
C ARG A 68 15.06 5.24 15.28
N ASN A 69 15.66 4.33 14.51
CA ASN A 69 16.51 4.69 13.37
C ASN A 69 15.72 5.42 12.27
N LEU A 70 14.49 4.97 11.99
CA LEU A 70 13.63 5.63 11.01
C LEU A 70 13.19 7.02 11.47
N ASN A 71 12.90 7.22 12.77
CA ASN A 71 12.61 8.55 13.31
C ASN A 71 13.82 9.49 13.18
N ILE A 72 15.05 8.99 13.38
CA ILE A 72 16.27 9.76 13.11
C ILE A 72 16.35 10.13 11.62
N ALA A 73 16.14 9.18 10.72
CA ALA A 73 16.16 9.42 9.28
C ALA A 73 15.10 10.46 8.84
N ILE A 74 13.89 10.41 9.39
CA ILE A 74 12.83 11.40 9.14
C ILE A 74 13.23 12.79 9.65
N ASN A 75 13.88 12.87 10.81
CA ASN A 75 14.35 14.15 11.34
C ASN A 75 15.47 14.75 10.48
N MET A 76 16.32 13.91 9.90
CA MET A 76 17.39 14.33 8.98
C MET A 76 16.84 14.76 7.62
N ASP A 77 15.84 14.06 7.09
CA ASP A 77 15.17 14.40 5.83
C ASP A 77 13.67 14.11 5.89
N LYS A 78 12.91 15.16 6.20
CA LYS A 78 11.44 15.13 6.32
C LYS A 78 10.72 14.90 4.99
N ASN A 79 11.40 15.08 3.86
CA ASN A 79 10.82 14.94 2.53
C ASN A 79 11.15 13.59 1.88
N TYR A 80 11.88 12.72 2.56
CA TYR A 80 12.19 11.39 2.05
C TYR A 80 11.09 10.38 2.39
N LYS A 81 10.22 10.10 1.42
CA LYS A 81 9.00 9.29 1.57
C LYS A 81 9.29 7.88 2.08
N LEU A 82 10.40 7.28 1.66
CA LEU A 82 10.72 5.90 2.00
C LEU A 82 10.89 5.68 3.51
N SER A 83 11.41 6.67 4.26
CA SER A 83 11.50 6.58 5.72
C SER A 83 10.12 6.42 6.36
N TYR A 84 9.13 7.18 5.89
CA TYR A 84 7.75 7.11 6.39
C TYR A 84 7.11 5.76 6.04
N LEU A 85 7.32 5.28 4.81
CA LEU A 85 6.79 3.99 4.37
C LEU A 85 7.40 2.81 5.16
N ASN A 86 8.71 2.85 5.40
CA ASN A 86 9.39 1.85 6.23
C ASN A 86 8.91 1.90 7.68
N LEU A 87 8.60 3.08 8.22
CA LEU A 87 8.10 3.24 9.58
C LEU A 87 6.68 2.68 9.71
N ILE A 88 5.81 2.99 8.76
CA ILE A 88 4.49 2.38 8.64
C ILE A 88 4.62 0.85 8.59
N LYS A 89 5.50 0.33 7.72
CA LYS A 89 5.67 -1.12 7.56
C LYS A 89 6.18 -1.79 8.83
N CYS A 90 7.10 -1.15 9.54
CA CYS A 90 7.60 -1.63 10.83
C CYS A 90 6.46 -1.80 11.83
N ILE A 91 5.63 -0.75 12.01
CA ILE A 91 4.50 -0.77 12.94
C ILE A 91 3.44 -1.79 12.51
N GLU A 92 3.15 -1.92 11.22
CA GLU A 92 2.21 -2.94 10.73
C GLU A 92 2.70 -4.36 11.05
N ILE A 93 3.96 -4.67 10.75
CA ILE A 93 4.53 -6.00 11.00
C ILE A 93 4.53 -6.31 12.50
N SER A 94 4.98 -5.38 13.35
CA SER A 94 5.06 -5.59 14.80
C SER A 94 3.70 -5.72 15.48
N ASN A 95 2.60 -5.52 14.75
CA ASN A 95 1.22 -5.60 15.23
C ASN A 95 0.37 -6.60 14.42
N THR A 96 1.01 -7.48 13.64
CA THR A 96 0.40 -8.57 12.88
C THR A 96 0.91 -9.90 13.42
N PRO A 97 0.09 -10.98 13.46
CA PRO A 97 0.55 -12.30 13.88
C PRO A 97 1.88 -12.70 13.21
N PRO A 98 2.85 -13.24 13.97
CA PRO A 98 2.72 -13.75 15.34
C PRO A 98 2.93 -12.72 16.47
N TYR A 99 3.12 -11.44 16.15
CA TYR A 99 3.44 -10.41 17.15
C TYR A 99 2.20 -9.92 17.90
N PRO A 100 2.33 -9.58 19.21
CA PRO A 100 1.21 -9.05 19.99
C PRO A 100 0.83 -7.67 19.50
N GLN A 101 -0.48 -7.46 19.31
CA GLN A 101 -1.02 -6.17 18.91
C GLN A 101 -0.93 -5.18 20.09
N GLN A 102 -0.24 -4.06 19.88
CA GLN A 102 -0.13 -2.96 20.82
C GLN A 102 -1.42 -2.15 20.83
N ALA A 103 -1.78 -1.61 21.99
CA ALA A 103 -2.81 -0.60 22.07
C ALA A 103 -2.42 0.63 21.22
N GLU A 104 -3.39 1.24 20.55
CA GLU A 104 -3.24 2.50 19.81
C GLU A 104 -2.28 2.49 18.60
N TYR A 105 -1.82 1.33 18.12
CA TYR A 105 -0.94 1.29 16.94
C TYR A 105 -1.56 1.96 15.70
N LEU A 106 -2.89 1.91 15.55
CA LEU A 106 -3.63 2.62 14.50
C LEU A 106 -3.48 4.15 14.62
N LYS A 107 -3.53 4.70 15.83
CA LYS A 107 -3.30 6.14 16.06
C LYS A 107 -1.87 6.53 15.68
N LYS A 108 -0.88 5.68 15.96
CA LYS A 108 0.51 5.89 15.53
C LYS A 108 0.62 5.92 13.99
N LEU A 109 0.01 4.96 13.30
CA LEU A 109 -0.02 4.91 11.82
C LEU A 109 -0.68 6.15 11.22
N ILE A 110 -1.80 6.60 11.78
CA ILE A 110 -2.50 7.83 11.39
C ILE A 110 -1.59 9.05 11.60
N ALA A 111 -0.90 9.14 12.73
CA ALA A 111 0.01 10.25 13.04
C ALA A 111 1.15 10.36 12.02
N ILE A 112 1.76 9.24 11.63
CA ILE A 112 2.83 9.21 10.62
C ILE A 112 2.29 9.72 9.26
N CYS A 113 1.11 9.27 8.86
CA CYS A 113 0.47 9.75 7.64
C CYS A 113 0.19 11.25 7.70
N ASN A 114 -0.31 11.74 8.84
CA ASN A 114 -0.57 13.17 9.05
C ASN A 114 0.73 13.99 8.94
N THR A 115 1.82 13.55 9.56
CA THR A 115 3.12 14.23 9.45
C THR A 115 3.58 14.37 8.01
N TRP A 116 3.45 13.31 7.20
CA TRP A 116 3.80 13.36 5.77
C TRP A 116 2.89 14.32 4.99
N LEU A 117 1.58 14.21 5.21
CA LEU A 117 0.55 14.94 4.47
C LEU A 117 0.51 16.44 4.80
N ILE A 118 1.11 16.90 5.91
CA ILE A 118 1.30 18.34 6.18
C ILE A 118 2.14 18.98 5.07
N SER A 119 3.22 18.33 4.64
CA SER A 119 4.12 18.84 3.60
C SER A 119 3.75 18.35 2.20
N HIS A 120 3.01 17.25 2.10
CA HIS A 120 2.63 16.61 0.84
C HIS A 120 1.12 16.33 0.76
N PRO A 121 0.27 17.38 0.82
CA PRO A 121 -1.19 17.22 0.97
C PRO A 121 -1.86 16.49 -0.20
N ASP A 122 -1.20 16.40 -1.35
CA ASP A 122 -1.72 15.73 -2.54
C ASP A 122 -1.26 14.27 -2.73
N ASP A 123 -0.49 13.72 -1.80
CA ASP A 123 -0.01 12.34 -1.90
C ASP A 123 -1.15 11.32 -1.73
N LYS A 124 -1.71 10.87 -2.86
CA LYS A 124 -2.86 9.96 -2.89
C LYS A 124 -2.57 8.61 -2.24
N ASP A 125 -1.33 8.11 -2.29
CA ASP A 125 -0.97 6.86 -1.60
C ASP A 125 -1.08 7.03 -0.08
N MET A 126 -0.54 8.12 0.46
CA MET A 126 -0.61 8.36 1.91
C MET A 126 -2.02 8.70 2.38
N ILE A 127 -2.83 9.40 1.56
CA ILE A 127 -4.26 9.63 1.84
C ILE A 127 -5.02 8.31 1.91
N VAL A 128 -4.82 7.39 0.96
CA VAL A 128 -5.50 6.08 0.99
C VAL A 128 -5.11 5.31 2.26
N LYS A 129 -3.82 5.24 2.60
CA LYS A 129 -3.35 4.54 3.80
C LYS A 129 -3.99 5.12 5.06
N ARG A 130 -3.99 6.45 5.19
CA ARG A 130 -4.63 7.14 6.32
C ARG A 130 -6.13 6.84 6.41
N GLY A 131 -6.84 6.87 5.28
CA GLY A 131 -8.26 6.51 5.22
C GLY A 131 -8.54 5.08 5.71
N ILE A 132 -7.71 4.12 5.30
CA ILE A 132 -7.79 2.73 5.77
C ILE A 132 -7.54 2.64 7.28
N TYR A 133 -6.54 3.35 7.81
CA TYR A 133 -6.26 3.35 9.24
C TYR A 133 -7.36 4.01 10.06
N TYR A 134 -7.95 5.11 9.60
CA TYR A 134 -9.13 5.72 10.22
C TYR A 134 -10.31 4.75 10.25
N GLU A 135 -10.55 4.02 9.17
CA GLU A 135 -11.62 3.02 9.12
C GLU A 135 -11.39 1.88 10.11
N LYS A 136 -10.16 1.34 10.17
CA LYS A 136 -9.77 0.34 11.17
C LYS A 136 -9.92 0.85 12.61
N ASP A 137 -9.65 2.13 12.84
CA ASP A 137 -9.80 2.81 14.13
C ASP A 137 -11.25 3.21 14.43
N LYS A 138 -12.21 2.79 13.58
CA LYS A 138 -13.64 3.12 13.67
C LYS A 138 -13.95 4.62 13.57
N ASN A 139 -13.02 5.43 13.06
CA ASN A 139 -13.20 6.84 12.77
C ASN A 139 -13.72 7.03 11.33
N THR A 140 -14.97 6.62 11.11
CA THR A 140 -15.59 6.55 9.77
C THR A 140 -15.67 7.90 9.08
N SER A 141 -15.98 8.97 9.82
CA SER A 141 -16.07 10.34 9.28
C SER A 141 -14.76 10.80 8.64
N MET A 142 -13.62 10.54 9.31
CA MET A 142 -12.30 10.89 8.78
C MET A 142 -11.90 9.99 7.60
N ALA A 143 -12.21 8.69 7.68
CA ALA A 143 -11.98 7.76 6.57
C ALA A 143 -12.75 8.18 5.30
N ASP A 144 -14.02 8.54 5.44
CA ASP A 144 -14.86 8.97 4.32
C ASP A 144 -14.35 10.26 3.67
N LYS A 145 -13.75 11.17 4.46
CA LYS A 145 -13.10 12.39 3.97
C LYS A 145 -11.90 12.06 3.07
N ASP A 146 -11.05 11.14 3.50
CA ASP A 146 -9.90 10.68 2.71
C ASP A 146 -10.36 9.94 1.44
N TYR A 147 -11.36 9.06 1.55
CA TYR A 147 -11.91 8.36 0.38
C TYR A 147 -12.58 9.32 -0.61
N ALA A 148 -13.24 10.38 -0.15
CA ALA A 148 -13.80 11.40 -1.04
C ALA A 148 -12.72 12.10 -1.87
N ALA A 149 -11.56 12.41 -1.28
CA ALA A 149 -10.43 12.98 -2.01
C ALA A 149 -9.89 12.01 -3.09
N ILE A 150 -9.82 10.72 -2.78
CA ILE A 150 -9.41 9.68 -3.75
C ILE A 150 -10.43 9.52 -4.87
N ILE A 151 -11.72 9.48 -4.56
CA ILE A 151 -12.79 9.41 -5.57
C ILE A 151 -12.73 10.63 -6.50
N SER A 152 -12.52 11.82 -5.94
CA SER A 152 -12.37 13.05 -6.73
C SER A 152 -11.19 12.95 -7.71
N TYR A 153 -10.03 12.51 -7.21
CA TYR A 153 -8.85 12.25 -8.04
C TYR A 153 -9.16 11.24 -9.17
N LEU A 154 -9.76 10.10 -8.85
CA LEU A 154 -10.08 9.05 -9.82
C LEU A 154 -11.11 9.51 -10.88
N ASN A 155 -12.11 10.30 -10.49
CA ASN A 155 -13.09 10.85 -11.43
C ASN A 155 -12.46 11.87 -12.39
N GLY A 156 -11.34 12.50 -12.02
CA GLY A 156 -10.57 13.39 -12.89
C GLY A 156 -9.75 12.66 -13.97
N ILE A 157 -9.57 11.33 -13.83
CA ILE A 157 -8.80 10.52 -14.79
C ILE A 157 -9.68 10.13 -15.98
N LYS A 158 -9.22 10.47 -17.18
CA LYS A 158 -9.85 10.00 -18.42
C LYS A 158 -9.27 8.64 -18.82
N PHE A 159 -10.06 7.59 -18.61
CA PHE A 159 -9.72 6.23 -19.05
C PHE A 159 -9.93 6.13 -20.56
N LYS A 160 -8.84 5.98 -21.32
CA LYS A 160 -8.91 5.71 -22.77
C LYS A 160 -8.53 4.25 -22.98
N LEU A 161 -9.51 3.43 -23.34
CA LEU A 161 -9.33 2.00 -23.56
C LEU A 161 -9.36 1.73 -25.06
N PHE A 162 -8.20 1.40 -25.63
CA PHE A 162 -8.01 1.01 -27.02
C PHE A 162 -6.82 0.03 -27.07
N LEU A 163 -6.71 -0.79 -28.11
CA LEU A 163 -5.76 -1.91 -28.14
C LEU A 163 -4.27 -1.48 -28.03
N ASP A 164 -3.94 -0.24 -28.41
CA ASP A 164 -2.56 0.27 -28.42
C ASP A 164 -2.09 0.94 -27.12
N ILE A 165 -2.79 0.73 -25.99
CA ILE A 165 -2.33 1.29 -24.71
C ILE A 165 -1.03 0.63 -24.24
N LYS A 166 -0.11 1.46 -23.72
CA LYS A 166 1.18 0.97 -23.20
C LYS A 166 0.95 0.07 -21.98
N PRO A 167 1.77 -0.99 -21.79
CA PRO A 167 1.66 -1.88 -20.63
C PRO A 167 1.61 -1.15 -19.29
N LYS A 168 2.41 -0.08 -19.12
CA LYS A 168 2.41 0.73 -17.90
C LYS A 168 1.07 1.39 -17.60
N VAL A 169 0.33 1.81 -18.63
CA VAL A 169 -1.00 2.43 -18.49
C VAL A 169 -2.02 1.37 -18.07
N ILE A 170 -1.91 0.14 -18.59
CA ILE A 170 -2.73 -1.00 -18.16
C ILE A 170 -2.53 -1.22 -16.65
N GLU A 171 -1.28 -1.24 -16.19
CA GLU A 171 -0.97 -1.42 -14.75
C GLU A 171 -1.57 -0.33 -13.87
N ASP A 172 -1.53 0.91 -14.33
CA ASP A 172 -2.13 2.04 -13.63
C ASP A 172 -3.66 1.88 -13.57
N TYR A 173 -4.30 1.46 -14.68
CA TYR A 173 -5.74 1.25 -14.71
C TYR A 173 -6.20 0.08 -13.84
N VAL A 174 -5.44 -1.02 -13.79
CA VAL A 174 -5.67 -2.10 -12.82
C VAL A 174 -5.56 -1.56 -11.39
N SER A 175 -4.54 -0.76 -11.10
CA SER A 175 -4.37 -0.13 -9.78
C SER A 175 -5.55 0.79 -9.43
N TYR A 176 -6.06 1.56 -10.40
CA TYR A 176 -7.24 2.41 -10.20
C TYR A 176 -8.52 1.61 -9.96
N ALA A 177 -8.67 0.45 -10.58
CA ALA A 177 -9.80 -0.44 -10.33
C ALA A 177 -9.85 -0.86 -8.85
N PHE A 178 -8.71 -1.25 -8.28
CA PHE A 178 -8.60 -1.55 -6.85
C PHE A 178 -8.84 -0.31 -5.98
N LEU A 179 -8.30 0.86 -6.34
CA LEU A 179 -8.53 2.10 -5.57
C LEU A 179 -10.01 2.49 -5.52
N PHE A 180 -10.77 2.29 -6.60
CA PHE A 180 -12.23 2.48 -6.55
C PHE A 180 -12.88 1.56 -5.52
N VAL A 181 -12.48 0.29 -5.44
CA VAL A 181 -13.04 -0.65 -4.46
C VAL A 181 -12.67 -0.25 -3.02
N VAL A 182 -11.40 0.07 -2.77
CA VAL A 182 -10.91 0.55 -1.47
C VAL A 182 -11.68 1.80 -1.03
N ALA A 183 -11.87 2.77 -1.93
CA ALA A 183 -12.62 4.00 -1.69
C ALA A 183 -14.15 3.84 -1.77
N LYS A 184 -14.69 2.66 -1.44
CA LYS A 184 -16.13 2.38 -1.32
C LYS A 184 -16.93 2.62 -2.62
N ARG A 185 -16.31 2.43 -3.79
CA ARG A 185 -16.95 2.48 -5.12
C ARG A 185 -16.73 1.18 -5.91
N PRO A 186 -17.09 0.01 -5.37
CA PRO A 186 -16.79 -1.29 -5.99
C PRO A 186 -17.31 -1.43 -7.43
N ALA A 187 -18.53 -0.97 -7.71
CA ALA A 187 -19.12 -1.05 -9.06
C ALA A 187 -18.28 -0.33 -10.14
N LYS A 188 -17.62 0.78 -9.79
CA LYS A 188 -16.73 1.49 -10.74
C LYS A 188 -15.42 0.73 -10.96
N GLY A 189 -14.86 0.15 -9.89
CA GLY A 189 -13.64 -0.66 -9.96
C GLY A 189 -13.84 -1.93 -10.78
N ILE A 190 -14.94 -2.65 -10.51
CA ILE A 190 -15.34 -3.86 -11.23
C ILE A 190 -15.55 -3.54 -12.72
N LYS A 191 -16.34 -2.52 -13.05
CA LYS A 191 -16.54 -2.10 -14.43
C LYS A 191 -15.23 -1.77 -15.16
N LEU A 192 -14.28 -1.11 -14.50
CA LEU A 192 -12.99 -0.78 -15.11
C LEU A 192 -12.17 -2.04 -15.39
N ILE A 193 -12.11 -3.00 -14.46
CA ILE A 193 -11.35 -4.23 -14.67
C ILE A 193 -12.01 -5.15 -15.70
N ASP A 194 -13.34 -5.17 -15.79
CA ASP A 194 -14.09 -5.92 -16.80
C ASP A 194 -13.76 -5.41 -18.21
N ASN A 195 -13.83 -4.10 -18.41
CA ASN A 195 -13.47 -3.49 -19.70
C ASN A 195 -12.00 -3.73 -20.07
N LEU A 196 -11.09 -3.76 -19.09
CA LEU A 196 -9.69 -4.11 -19.32
C LEU A 196 -9.54 -5.58 -19.72
N TYR A 197 -10.24 -6.48 -19.04
CA TYR A 197 -10.18 -7.92 -19.29
C TYR A 197 -10.76 -8.30 -20.65
N GLU A 198 -11.81 -7.60 -21.10
CA GLU A 198 -12.36 -7.75 -22.44
C GLU A 198 -11.32 -7.43 -23.54
N LEU A 199 -10.54 -6.37 -23.36
CA LEU A 199 -9.54 -5.92 -24.35
C LEU A 199 -8.19 -6.61 -24.23
N PHE A 200 -7.80 -7.03 -23.02
CA PHE A 200 -6.48 -7.59 -22.71
C PHE A 200 -6.58 -8.84 -21.83
N PRO A 201 -7.31 -9.89 -22.24
CA PRO A 201 -7.53 -11.08 -21.42
C PRO A 201 -6.22 -11.83 -21.09
N ASP A 202 -5.26 -11.79 -22.01
CA ASP A 202 -3.95 -12.45 -21.85
C ASP A 202 -2.96 -11.65 -21.00
N ASN A 203 -3.31 -10.41 -20.61
CA ASN A 203 -2.44 -9.64 -19.70
C ASN A 203 -2.55 -10.22 -18.29
N PRO A 204 -1.45 -10.76 -17.71
CA PRO A 204 -1.51 -11.46 -16.44
C PRO A 204 -1.97 -10.58 -15.28
N LYS A 205 -1.63 -9.28 -15.29
CA LYS A 205 -2.07 -8.34 -14.24
C LYS A 205 -3.56 -8.04 -14.34
N VAL A 206 -4.08 -7.94 -15.55
CA VAL A 206 -5.52 -7.75 -15.80
C VAL A 206 -6.29 -8.99 -15.37
N ALA A 207 -5.88 -10.19 -15.81
CA ALA A 207 -6.51 -11.45 -15.44
C ALA A 207 -6.52 -11.69 -13.92
N ILE A 208 -5.39 -11.43 -13.24
CA ILE A 208 -5.30 -11.50 -11.78
C ILE A 208 -6.21 -10.47 -11.12
N GLY A 209 -6.17 -9.22 -11.58
CA GLY A 209 -7.00 -8.14 -11.04
C GLY A 209 -8.50 -8.46 -11.16
N HIS A 210 -8.92 -8.93 -12.34
CA HIS A 210 -10.29 -9.33 -12.62
C HIS A 210 -10.74 -10.45 -11.66
N LYS A 211 -9.94 -11.51 -11.54
CA LYS A 211 -10.22 -12.61 -10.61
C LYS A 211 -10.38 -12.11 -9.17
N ILE A 212 -9.46 -11.28 -8.67
CA ILE A 212 -9.49 -10.81 -7.28
C ILE A 212 -10.73 -9.95 -7.04
N LEU A 213 -11.01 -8.97 -7.91
CA LEU A 213 -12.12 -8.03 -7.73
C LEU A 213 -13.50 -8.68 -7.81
N HIS A 214 -13.64 -9.82 -8.50
CA HIS A 214 -14.89 -10.58 -8.57
C HIS A 214 -15.05 -11.62 -7.45
N THR A 215 -13.96 -12.05 -6.82
CA THR A 215 -13.99 -13.15 -5.84
C THR A 215 -13.72 -12.73 -4.40
N SER A 216 -13.30 -11.48 -4.18
CA SER A 216 -12.93 -10.97 -2.86
C SER A 216 -13.88 -9.88 -2.40
N SER A 217 -14.22 -9.86 -1.11
CA SER A 217 -14.92 -8.74 -0.49
C SER A 217 -14.02 -7.51 -0.41
N ARG A 218 -14.62 -6.33 -0.22
CA ARG A 218 -13.85 -5.11 0.04
C ARG A 218 -13.01 -5.25 1.31
N GLU A 219 -13.53 -5.88 2.36
CA GLU A 219 -12.76 -6.12 3.58
C GLU A 219 -11.53 -6.98 3.30
N GLU A 220 -11.67 -8.05 2.53
CA GLU A 220 -10.53 -8.90 2.15
C GLU A 220 -9.47 -8.12 1.36
N ILE A 221 -9.91 -7.22 0.45
CA ILE A 221 -9.02 -6.37 -0.34
C ILE A 221 -8.31 -5.32 0.52
N VAL A 222 -9.03 -4.65 1.43
CA VAL A 222 -8.49 -3.56 2.27
C VAL A 222 -7.60 -4.11 3.39
N TYR A 223 -7.98 -5.26 3.95
CA TYR A 223 -7.36 -5.78 5.16
C TYR A 223 -6.44 -6.97 4.93
N GLN A 224 -6.38 -7.49 3.69
CA GLN A 224 -5.56 -8.65 3.32
C GLN A 224 -5.80 -9.88 4.22
N PHE A 225 -6.96 -9.94 4.89
CA PHE A 225 -7.33 -11.09 5.70
C PHE A 225 -7.86 -12.18 4.77
N LYS A 226 -7.18 -13.34 4.78
CA LYS A 226 -7.88 -14.62 4.71
C LYS A 226 -7.63 -15.34 6.03
N ASN A 227 -8.73 -15.66 6.69
CA ASN A 227 -8.76 -16.62 7.80
C ASN A 227 -8.17 -17.96 7.35
#